data_AF-A0A1L9TA39-F1
#
_entry.id   AF-A0A1L9TA39-F1
#
_cell.length_a   1.000
_cell.length_b   1.000
_cell.length_c   1.000
_cell.angle_alpha   90.00
_cell.angle_beta   90.00
_cell.angle_gamma   90.00
#
_symmetry.space_group_name_H-M   'P 1'
#
loop_
_entity.id
_entity.type
_entity.pdbx_description
1 polymer ?
#
loop_
_entity_poly.entity_id
_entity_poly.type
_entity_poly.pdbx_seq_one_letter_code
_entity_poly.pdbx_strand_id
1 'polypeptide(L)'
;MLSYLQYAAALPQGNTPSKASSETSATPTETITLATDRNCDFDKMDDFFRYAHKNGLNITVEVQNCQNLCLLTYGVGNPDLSGIGMMYAYSIQTGLTILVGPVYRILYRAFSPVSAFVRDLKDIQLNFFSSNAFFVGSSAIATLAHLSQNPSTFEIAEMQAMAFLQVNSILVTFFCLVVTQPVSRWAARVILYFAVFVLVTVALGKSHLGSDSRANWQLASDGCAHSSTDYSVINPVPYPGWTVAIFAVAGTVAFWLQSLKEKFQGDSLRRSAFRALVLFWVLLIGLLTAGMVVGVTMMWRQRRHLRSLARDEFEDDEWGFGQIAALTIWAPIPVELIYILNDLLQRKSGRWSRWNSTLSMFFSPRKLKEEQPTSNSNPQLEMKADSGSRRIAEVTNR
;
A
#
# COMPACT_ATOMS: atom_id res chain seq x y z
N MET A 1 -30.32 -0.78 3.70
CA MET A 1 -30.36 -1.93 4.62
C MET A 1 -29.70 -1.44 5.90
N LEU A 2 -30.52 -0.76 6.69
CA LEU A 2 -30.14 -0.01 7.88
C LEU A 2 -29.91 -0.95 9.07
N SER A 3 -28.95 -0.56 9.91
CA SER A 3 -28.96 -0.60 11.37
C SER A 3 -29.46 -1.88 12.06
N TYR A 4 -28.56 -2.60 12.75
CA TYR A 4 -28.88 -3.22 14.05
C TYR A 4 -27.60 -3.62 14.82
N LEU A 5 -27.68 -3.50 16.15
CA LEU A 5 -26.81 -4.03 17.22
C LEU A 5 -25.68 -3.15 17.80
N GLN A 6 -26.14 -2.13 18.53
CA GLN A 6 -26.09 -2.02 20.01
C GLN A 6 -25.12 -2.91 20.83
N TYR A 7 -24.41 -2.20 21.74
CA TYR A 7 -24.16 -2.48 23.17
C TYR A 7 -23.61 -3.85 23.59
N ALA A 8 -22.37 -3.84 24.08
CA ALA A 8 -21.93 -4.70 25.16
C ALA A 8 -21.23 -3.83 26.22
N ALA A 9 -21.91 -3.68 27.36
CA ALA A 9 -21.31 -3.27 28.61
C ALA A 9 -20.59 -4.48 29.22
N ALA A 10 -19.39 -4.29 29.78
CA ALA A 10 -18.74 -5.27 30.63
C ALA A 10 -18.06 -4.57 31.82
N LEU A 11 -18.17 -5.28 32.96
CA LEU A 11 -18.07 -4.89 34.36
C LEU A 11 -16.65 -4.52 34.86
N PRO A 12 -16.55 -3.89 36.06
CA PRO A 12 -15.28 -3.59 36.70
C PRO A 12 -14.64 -4.84 37.32
N GLN A 13 -13.35 -5.07 37.06
CA GLN A 13 -12.54 -6.08 37.73
C GLN A 13 -12.21 -5.63 39.16
N GLY A 14 -12.72 -6.38 40.14
CA GLY A 14 -12.32 -6.28 41.54
C GLY A 14 -11.05 -7.10 41.78
N ASN A 15 -9.97 -6.42 42.16
CA ASN A 15 -8.74 -7.04 42.62
C ASN A 15 -8.89 -7.47 44.09
N THR A 16 -8.77 -8.78 44.35
CA THR A 16 -8.45 -9.29 45.70
C THR A 16 -7.13 -10.06 45.64
N PRO A 17 -6.15 -9.77 46.51
CA PRO A 17 -4.88 -10.48 46.54
C PRO A 17 -5.02 -11.78 47.35
N SER A 18 -4.81 -12.92 46.70
CA SER A 18 -4.76 -14.22 47.39
C SER A 18 -3.37 -14.45 48.00
N LYS A 19 -3.40 -14.71 49.32
CA LYS A 19 -2.30 -15.10 50.19
C LYS A 19 -1.39 -16.18 49.61
N ALA A 20 -0.09 -15.93 49.71
CA ALA A 20 0.95 -16.94 49.69
C ALA A 20 0.74 -17.95 50.82
N SER A 21 0.85 -19.24 50.48
CA SER A 21 1.06 -20.33 51.43
C SER A 21 2.37 -21.02 51.07
N SER A 22 3.12 -21.29 52.13
CA SER A 22 4.47 -21.82 52.22
C SER A 22 4.53 -23.34 52.11
N GLU A 23 5.77 -23.83 51.92
CA GLU A 23 6.25 -25.22 52.03
C GLU A 23 6.04 -26.07 50.75
N THR A 24 7.01 -26.81 50.22
CA THR A 24 8.06 -27.59 50.90
C THR A 24 9.29 -27.75 49.99
N SER A 25 10.46 -27.72 50.63
CA SER A 25 11.80 -27.97 50.08
C SER A 25 11.91 -29.33 49.40
N ALA A 26 12.43 -29.34 48.17
CA ALA A 26 12.98 -30.52 47.53
C ALA A 26 14.42 -30.22 47.11
N THR A 27 15.35 -30.94 47.73
CA THR A 27 16.79 -30.91 47.52
C THR A 27 17.13 -31.13 46.03
N PRO A 28 17.83 -30.20 45.36
CA PRO A 28 18.40 -30.48 44.05
C PRO A 28 19.68 -31.28 44.26
N THR A 29 19.73 -32.45 43.64
CA THR A 29 20.99 -33.17 43.43
C THR A 29 21.87 -32.30 42.54
N GLU A 30 22.93 -31.76 43.15
CA GLU A 30 23.97 -30.96 42.51
C GLU A 30 24.56 -31.71 41.31
N THR A 31 24.06 -31.36 40.12
CA THR A 31 24.80 -31.58 38.88
C THR A 31 25.72 -30.37 38.73
N ILE A 32 26.91 -30.46 39.33
CA ILE A 32 28.00 -29.50 39.13
C ILE A 32 28.53 -29.69 37.72
N THR A 33 27.82 -29.10 36.76
CA THR A 33 28.41 -28.65 35.49
C THR A 33 28.47 -27.14 35.58
N LEU A 34 29.71 -26.63 35.70
CA LEU A 34 30.12 -25.23 35.56
C LEU A 34 29.01 -24.33 34.98
N ALA A 35 28.27 -23.65 35.85
CA ALA A 35 27.58 -22.43 35.52
C ALA A 35 28.64 -21.33 35.32
N THR A 36 29.45 -21.47 34.27
CA THR A 36 30.19 -20.35 33.70
C THR A 36 29.17 -19.28 33.39
N ASP A 37 29.38 -18.09 33.95
CA ASP A 37 28.62 -16.85 33.80
C ASP A 37 27.97 -16.74 32.40
N ARG A 38 26.74 -17.23 32.27
CA ARG A 38 26.04 -17.26 30.97
C ARG A 38 25.52 -15.85 30.73
N ASN A 39 26.13 -15.15 29.78
CA ASN A 39 25.63 -13.85 29.39
C ASN A 39 24.31 -14.03 28.62
N CYS A 40 23.19 -13.65 29.24
CA CYS A 40 21.87 -13.55 28.59
C CYS A 40 21.50 -12.09 28.27
N ASP A 41 22.39 -11.15 28.56
CA ASP A 41 22.14 -9.72 28.40
C ASP A 41 22.68 -9.26 27.04
N PHE A 42 21.76 -9.15 26.08
CA PHE A 42 22.02 -8.69 24.73
C PHE A 42 20.97 -7.67 24.33
N ASP A 43 21.40 -6.55 23.74
CA ASP A 43 20.47 -5.55 23.20
C ASP A 43 20.04 -5.88 21.77
N LYS A 44 20.83 -6.71 21.06
CA LYS A 44 20.59 -7.08 19.66
C LYS A 44 20.86 -8.56 19.44
N MET A 45 20.04 -9.21 18.65
CA MET A 45 20.29 -10.61 18.34
C MET A 45 21.57 -10.83 17.51
N ASP A 46 21.95 -9.87 16.66
CA ASP A 46 23.19 -9.99 15.90
C ASP A 46 24.42 -10.05 16.83
N ASP A 47 24.35 -9.43 18.01
CA ASP A 47 25.40 -9.51 19.03
C ASP A 47 25.42 -10.90 19.66
N PHE A 48 24.25 -11.45 19.96
CA PHE A 48 24.11 -12.84 20.41
C PHE A 48 24.62 -13.84 19.37
N PHE A 49 24.28 -13.71 18.09
CA PHE A 49 24.76 -14.63 17.06
C PHE A 49 26.28 -14.57 16.88
N ARG A 50 26.87 -13.37 16.94
CA ARG A 50 28.33 -13.22 16.90
C ARG A 50 28.98 -13.85 18.13
N TYR A 51 28.38 -13.70 19.30
CA TYR A 51 28.84 -14.33 20.54
C TYR A 51 28.74 -15.86 20.48
N ALA A 52 27.60 -16.40 20.04
CA ALA A 52 27.37 -17.83 19.92
C ALA A 52 28.35 -18.47 18.92
N HIS A 53 28.54 -17.83 17.75
CA HIS A 53 29.50 -18.30 16.75
C HIS A 53 30.95 -18.26 17.27
N LYS A 54 31.34 -17.16 17.93
CA LYS A 54 32.70 -17.01 18.48
C LYS A 54 33.02 -18.06 19.54
N ASN A 55 32.03 -18.48 20.33
CA ASN A 55 32.21 -19.42 21.43
C ASN A 55 31.78 -20.86 21.08
N GLY A 56 31.33 -21.12 19.85
CA GLY A 56 30.85 -22.44 19.42
C GLY A 56 29.60 -22.93 20.16
N LEU A 57 28.73 -22.00 20.58
CA LEU A 57 27.52 -22.32 21.34
C LEU A 57 26.40 -22.82 20.42
N ASN A 58 25.55 -23.71 20.95
CA ASN A 58 24.34 -24.13 20.26
C ASN A 58 23.24 -23.08 20.46
N ILE A 59 22.96 -22.31 19.40
CA ILE A 59 21.98 -21.21 19.38
C ILE A 59 20.65 -21.62 20.02
N THR A 60 20.09 -22.76 19.62
CA THR A 60 18.79 -23.23 20.10
C THR A 60 18.78 -23.46 21.61
N VAL A 61 19.86 -24.04 22.16
CA VAL A 61 19.98 -24.33 23.59
C VAL A 61 20.17 -23.05 24.40
N GLU A 62 20.95 -22.09 23.90
CA GLU A 62 21.15 -20.81 24.60
C GLU A 62 19.85 -19.99 24.64
N VAL A 63 19.11 -19.95 23.53
CA VAL A 63 17.82 -19.25 23.48
C VAL A 63 16.78 -19.89 24.41
N GLN A 64 16.76 -21.23 24.53
CA GLN A 64 15.90 -21.92 25.50
C GLN A 64 16.20 -21.52 26.95
N ASN A 65 17.47 -21.22 27.26
CA ASN A 65 17.89 -20.89 28.62
C ASN A 65 17.77 -19.39 28.96
N CYS A 66 17.71 -18.50 27.96
CA CYS A 66 17.65 -17.05 28.15
C CYS A 66 16.32 -16.47 27.63
N GLN A 67 15.40 -16.14 28.54
CA GLN A 67 14.07 -15.60 28.17
C GLN A 67 14.14 -14.29 27.37
N ASN A 68 15.12 -13.41 27.65
CA ASN A 68 15.31 -12.14 26.92
C ASN A 68 15.60 -12.36 25.43
N LEU A 69 16.26 -13.47 25.05
CA LEU A 69 16.53 -13.79 23.64
C LEU A 69 15.24 -14.08 22.87
N CYS A 70 14.20 -14.58 23.54
CA CYS A 70 12.90 -14.78 22.90
C CYS A 70 12.14 -13.48 22.67
N LEU A 71 12.25 -12.54 23.60
CA LEU A 71 11.72 -11.19 23.41
C LEU A 71 12.45 -10.47 22.26
N LEU A 72 13.77 -10.61 22.14
CA LEU A 72 14.54 -10.07 21.01
C LEU A 72 14.20 -10.73 19.66
N THR A 73 13.79 -12.00 19.68
CA THR A 73 13.43 -12.75 18.47
C THR A 73 12.04 -12.37 17.95
N TYR A 74 11.04 -12.34 18.84
CA TYR A 74 9.64 -12.10 18.45
C TYR A 74 9.16 -10.66 18.61
N GLY A 75 9.77 -9.90 19.52
CA GLY A 75 9.27 -8.61 19.93
C GLY A 75 7.88 -8.70 20.58
N VAL A 76 7.30 -7.53 20.81
CA VAL A 76 5.91 -7.36 21.30
C VAL A 76 4.94 -6.97 20.17
N GLY A 77 5.47 -6.83 18.95
CA GLY A 77 4.76 -6.27 17.80
C GLY A 77 5.03 -4.79 17.62
N ASN A 78 4.51 -4.22 16.54
CA ASN A 78 4.55 -2.79 16.28
C ASN A 78 3.18 -2.32 15.77
N PRO A 79 2.35 -1.70 16.63
CA PRO A 79 1.00 -1.32 16.26
C PRO A 79 0.93 -0.30 15.10
N ASP A 80 2.02 0.42 14.79
CA ASP A 80 2.07 1.36 13.67
C ASP A 80 2.40 0.70 12.32
N LEU A 81 2.99 -0.50 12.33
CA LEU A 81 3.39 -1.24 11.12
C LEU A 81 2.54 -2.49 10.89
N SER A 82 2.31 -3.28 11.92
CA SER A 82 1.61 -4.56 11.91
C SER A 82 0.29 -4.55 12.67
N GLY A 83 -0.06 -3.43 13.30
CA GLY A 83 -1.30 -3.23 14.06
C GLY A 83 -2.59 -3.51 13.28
N ILE A 84 -3.68 -3.76 14.02
CA ILE A 84 -4.91 -4.32 13.43
C ILE A 84 -5.51 -3.42 12.34
N GLY A 85 -5.52 -2.10 12.55
CA GLY A 85 -6.00 -1.14 11.57
C GLY A 85 -5.05 -1.02 10.36
N MET A 86 -3.74 -1.20 10.55
CA MET A 86 -2.79 -1.27 9.42
C MET A 86 -3.06 -2.50 8.56
N MET A 87 -3.33 -3.66 9.16
CA MET A 87 -3.68 -4.88 8.44
C MET A 87 -4.94 -4.72 7.59
N TYR A 88 -5.95 -4.02 8.12
CA TYR A 88 -7.11 -3.64 7.32
C TYR A 88 -6.74 -2.66 6.20
N ALA A 89 -5.89 -1.66 6.47
CA ALA A 89 -5.43 -0.72 5.46
C ALA A 89 -4.69 -1.41 4.30
N TYR A 90 -3.79 -2.36 4.57
CA TYR A 90 -3.12 -3.17 3.55
C TYR A 90 -4.09 -4.07 2.76
N SER A 91 -5.11 -4.61 3.45
CA SER A 91 -6.14 -5.42 2.81
C SER A 91 -7.01 -4.57 1.86
N ILE A 92 -7.41 -3.37 2.29
CA ILE A 92 -8.12 -2.39 1.48
C ILE A 92 -7.26 -1.94 0.31
N GLN A 93 -5.98 -1.60 0.54
CA GLN A 93 -5.01 -1.27 -0.51
C GLN A 93 -4.96 -2.36 -1.56
N THR A 94 -4.85 -3.63 -1.15
CA THR A 94 -4.78 -4.78 -2.06
C THR A 94 -6.07 -4.89 -2.89
N GLY A 95 -7.23 -4.85 -2.25
CA GLY A 95 -8.52 -4.89 -2.94
C GLY A 95 -8.69 -3.76 -3.94
N LEU A 96 -8.38 -2.52 -3.53
CA LEU A 96 -8.46 -1.35 -4.40
C LEU A 96 -7.46 -1.39 -5.56
N THR A 97 -6.23 -1.87 -5.32
CA THR A 97 -5.22 -2.03 -6.38
C THR A 97 -5.74 -2.98 -7.47
N ILE A 98 -6.39 -4.08 -7.08
CA ILE A 98 -7.00 -5.04 -8.01
C ILE A 98 -8.18 -4.42 -8.78
N LEU A 99 -9.09 -3.77 -8.06
CA LEU A 99 -10.31 -3.19 -8.64
C LEU A 99 -10.01 -2.02 -9.58
N VAL A 100 -9.16 -1.10 -9.14
CA VAL A 100 -8.85 0.16 -9.83
C VAL A 100 -7.68 0.01 -10.81
N GLY A 101 -6.89 -1.06 -10.69
CA GLY A 101 -5.83 -1.42 -11.61
C GLY A 101 -6.31 -2.34 -12.75
N PRO A 102 -6.07 -3.66 -12.66
CA PRO A 102 -6.34 -4.59 -13.76
C PRO A 102 -7.82 -4.67 -14.13
N VAL A 103 -8.74 -4.73 -13.14
CA VAL A 103 -10.18 -4.84 -13.42
C VAL A 103 -10.68 -3.60 -14.16
N TYR A 104 -10.39 -2.40 -13.63
CA TYR A 104 -10.74 -1.16 -14.30
C TYR A 104 -10.14 -1.06 -15.71
N ARG A 105 -8.89 -1.47 -15.90
CA ARG A 105 -8.26 -1.45 -17.23
C ARG A 105 -8.97 -2.37 -18.23
N ILE A 106 -9.41 -3.56 -17.81
CA ILE A 106 -10.21 -4.47 -18.64
C ILE A 106 -11.56 -3.83 -18.97
N LEU A 107 -12.26 -3.31 -17.96
CA LEU A 107 -13.56 -2.66 -18.13
C LEU A 107 -13.47 -1.44 -19.06
N TYR A 108 -12.42 -0.62 -18.92
CA TYR A 108 -12.19 0.53 -19.77
C TYR A 108 -11.99 0.12 -21.23
N ARG A 109 -11.17 -0.90 -21.50
CA ARG A 109 -10.97 -1.38 -22.88
C ARG A 109 -12.24 -1.99 -23.48
N ALA A 110 -13.03 -2.71 -22.70
CA ALA A 110 -14.25 -3.37 -23.18
C ALA A 110 -15.43 -2.40 -23.36
N PHE A 111 -15.60 -1.45 -22.45
CA PHE A 111 -16.85 -0.69 -22.30
C PHE A 111 -16.70 0.83 -22.43
N SER A 112 -15.49 1.41 -22.48
CA SER A 112 -15.32 2.87 -22.61
C SER A 112 -16.00 3.51 -23.83
N PRO A 113 -16.18 2.84 -25.00
CA PRO A 113 -16.91 3.46 -26.11
C PRO A 113 -18.40 3.64 -25.83
N VAL A 114 -18.97 2.79 -24.96
CA VAL A 114 -20.42 2.67 -24.76
C VAL A 114 -20.87 3.27 -23.43
N SER A 115 -20.01 3.26 -22.40
CA SER A 115 -20.37 3.64 -21.04
C SER A 115 -19.66 4.91 -20.59
N ALA A 116 -20.44 5.97 -20.33
CA ALA A 116 -19.93 7.19 -19.70
C ALA A 116 -19.39 6.92 -18.29
N PHE A 117 -20.07 6.07 -17.51
CA PHE A 117 -19.64 5.67 -16.16
C PHE A 117 -18.20 5.15 -16.14
N VAL A 118 -17.87 4.23 -17.05
CA VAL A 118 -16.53 3.63 -17.11
C VAL A 118 -15.46 4.66 -17.45
N ARG A 119 -15.79 5.70 -18.22
CA ARG A 119 -14.87 6.81 -18.49
C ARG A 119 -14.69 7.70 -17.25
N ASP A 120 -15.75 7.92 -16.49
CA ASP A 120 -15.75 8.78 -15.30
C ASP A 120 -15.02 8.11 -14.10
N LEU A 121 -14.97 6.77 -14.06
CA LEU A 121 -14.14 6.02 -13.10
C LEU A 121 -12.63 6.35 -13.17
N LYS A 122 -12.17 7.05 -14.22
CA LYS A 122 -10.78 7.52 -14.31
C LYS A 122 -10.41 8.38 -13.10
N ASP A 123 -11.34 9.19 -12.58
CA ASP A 123 -11.06 10.14 -11.51
C ASP A 123 -10.83 9.40 -10.18
N ILE A 124 -11.56 8.31 -9.95
CA ILE A 124 -11.28 7.35 -8.87
C ILE A 124 -9.88 6.75 -9.02
N GLN A 125 -9.48 6.35 -10.23
CA GLN A 125 -8.13 5.83 -10.47
C GLN A 125 -7.05 6.86 -10.11
N LEU A 126 -7.25 8.13 -10.46
CA LEU A 126 -6.29 9.19 -10.13
C LEU A 126 -6.18 9.45 -8.63
N ASN A 127 -7.31 9.48 -7.91
CA ASN A 127 -7.33 9.69 -6.48
C ASN A 127 -6.74 8.49 -5.73
N PHE A 128 -7.08 7.27 -6.15
CA PHE A 128 -6.44 6.05 -5.64
C PHE A 128 -4.93 6.10 -5.83
N PHE A 129 -4.43 6.49 -7.00
CA PHE A 129 -2.99 6.56 -7.24
C PHE A 129 -2.27 7.56 -6.34
N SER A 130 -2.90 8.69 -6.03
CA SER A 130 -2.32 9.66 -5.09
C SER A 130 -2.31 9.10 -3.66
N SER A 131 -3.46 8.59 -3.19
CA SER A 131 -3.57 7.98 -1.86
C SER A 131 -2.61 6.80 -1.68
N ASN A 132 -2.50 5.94 -2.70
CA ASN A 132 -1.60 4.79 -2.68
C ASN A 132 -0.14 5.23 -2.59
N ALA A 133 0.29 6.21 -3.38
CA ALA A 133 1.67 6.72 -3.30
C ALA A 133 2.00 7.32 -1.93
N PHE A 134 1.07 8.05 -1.31
CA PHE A 134 1.25 8.58 0.03
C PHE A 134 1.30 7.47 1.09
N PHE A 135 0.38 6.51 1.02
CA PHE A 135 0.34 5.37 1.94
C PHE A 135 1.62 4.53 1.86
N VAL A 136 2.04 4.21 0.64
CA VAL A 136 3.27 3.45 0.42
C VAL A 136 4.48 4.25 0.91
N GLY A 137 4.55 5.54 0.58
CA GLY A 137 5.62 6.44 1.02
C GLY A 137 5.72 6.52 2.54
N SER A 138 4.60 6.75 3.24
CA SER A 138 4.59 6.80 4.70
C SER A 138 5.00 5.47 5.33
N SER A 139 4.52 4.34 4.80
CA SER A 139 4.90 3.02 5.31
C SER A 139 6.41 2.73 5.13
N ALA A 140 7.01 3.17 4.02
CA ALA A 140 8.44 3.02 3.78
C ALA A 140 9.27 3.92 4.69
N ILE A 141 8.84 5.16 4.96
CA ILE A 141 9.49 6.04 5.94
C ILE A 141 9.41 5.44 7.34
N ALA A 142 8.23 4.99 7.76
CA ALA A 142 8.03 4.36 9.06
C ALA A 142 8.92 3.11 9.22
N THR A 143 9.00 2.27 8.18
CA THR A 143 9.91 1.11 8.14
C THR A 143 11.37 1.53 8.32
N LEU A 144 11.83 2.56 7.60
CA LEU A 144 13.22 3.03 7.70
C LEU A 144 13.54 3.66 9.06
N ALA A 145 12.60 4.40 9.64
CA ALA A 145 12.73 4.96 10.99
C ALA A 145 12.80 3.84 12.02
N HIS A 146 11.92 2.84 11.93
CA HIS A 146 11.91 1.72 12.87
C HIS A 146 13.15 0.83 12.75
N LEU A 147 13.64 0.58 11.53
CA LEU A 147 14.91 -0.13 11.30
C LEU A 147 16.12 0.55 11.99
N SER A 148 16.06 1.87 12.24
CA SER A 148 17.11 2.57 12.98
C SER A 148 17.08 2.31 14.50
N GLN A 149 15.98 1.76 15.01
CA GLN A 149 15.74 1.49 16.43
C GLN A 149 16.08 0.05 16.84
N ASN A 150 16.70 -0.74 15.96
CA ASN A 150 17.06 -2.15 16.17
C ASN A 150 15.83 -3.04 16.47
N PRO A 151 14.92 -3.20 15.50
CA PRO A 151 13.72 -4.04 15.68
C PRO A 151 14.05 -5.50 15.96
N SER A 152 13.06 -6.19 16.52
CA SER A 152 13.08 -7.65 16.62
C SER A 152 13.10 -8.28 15.22
N THR A 153 13.56 -9.53 15.13
CA THR A 153 13.60 -10.28 13.86
C THR A 153 12.26 -10.36 13.19
N PHE A 154 11.24 -10.60 14.00
CA PHE A 154 9.91 -10.82 13.52
C PHE A 154 9.36 -9.54 12.90
N GLU A 155 9.57 -8.39 13.56
CA GLU A 155 9.25 -7.08 13.01
C GLU A 155 9.98 -6.83 11.68
N ILE A 156 11.25 -7.23 11.56
CA ILE A 156 11.98 -7.15 10.28
C ILE A 156 11.31 -8.01 9.21
N ALA A 157 10.89 -9.23 9.55
CA ALA A 157 10.22 -10.13 8.62
C ALA A 157 8.85 -9.57 8.16
N GLU A 158 8.11 -8.92 9.05
CA GLU A 158 6.87 -8.22 8.70
C GLU A 158 7.12 -6.99 7.83
N MET A 159 8.14 -6.19 8.13
CA MET A 159 8.58 -5.08 7.28
C MET A 159 8.96 -5.55 5.88
N GLN A 160 9.61 -6.71 5.78
CA GLN A 160 9.95 -7.30 4.49
C GLN A 160 8.70 -7.73 3.71
N ALA A 161 7.73 -8.38 4.37
CA ALA A 161 6.46 -8.77 3.75
C ALA A 161 5.63 -7.55 3.32
N MET A 162 5.61 -6.51 4.15
CA MET A 162 5.00 -5.22 3.86
C MET A 162 5.67 -4.55 2.67
N ALA A 163 7.00 -4.39 2.68
CA ALA A 163 7.72 -3.78 1.58
C ALA A 163 7.53 -4.55 0.27
N PHE A 164 7.46 -5.89 0.32
CA PHE A 164 7.10 -6.72 -0.82
C PHE A 164 5.69 -6.40 -1.33
N LEU A 165 4.69 -6.32 -0.46
CA LEU A 165 3.33 -5.88 -0.83
C LEU A 165 3.35 -4.49 -1.49
N GLN A 166 4.10 -3.55 -0.92
CA GLN A 166 4.20 -2.18 -1.42
C GLN A 166 4.87 -2.08 -2.81
N VAL A 167 5.95 -2.81 -3.05
CA VAL A 167 6.61 -2.88 -4.38
C VAL A 167 5.62 -3.38 -5.42
N ASN A 168 4.92 -4.48 -5.14
CA ASN A 168 3.95 -5.06 -6.06
C ASN A 168 2.77 -4.09 -6.31
N SER A 169 2.27 -3.42 -5.27
CA SER A 169 1.23 -2.39 -5.35
C SER A 169 1.59 -1.26 -6.31
N ILE A 170 2.80 -0.72 -6.17
CA ILE A 170 3.31 0.35 -7.03
C ILE A 170 3.44 -0.12 -8.48
N LEU A 171 4.02 -1.29 -8.70
CA LEU A 171 4.24 -1.82 -10.04
C LEU A 171 2.91 -2.12 -10.76
N VAL A 172 1.96 -2.77 -10.08
CA VAL A 172 0.62 -3.02 -10.64
C VAL A 172 -0.08 -1.72 -10.97
N THR A 173 -0.02 -0.74 -10.06
CA THR A 173 -0.61 0.59 -10.26
C THR A 173 0.00 1.30 -11.47
N PHE A 174 1.34 1.35 -11.55
CA PHE A 174 2.07 1.98 -12.64
C PHE A 174 1.76 1.32 -13.98
N PHE A 175 1.72 0.00 -14.04
CA PHE A 175 1.37 -0.73 -15.26
C PHE A 175 -0.10 -0.51 -15.63
N CYS A 176 -1.01 -0.57 -14.68
CA CYS A 176 -2.43 -0.44 -14.97
C CYS A 176 -2.87 1.00 -15.30
N LEU A 177 -1.96 1.99 -15.25
CA LEU A 177 -2.27 3.37 -15.59
C LEU A 177 -2.83 3.47 -17.03
N VAL A 178 -4.14 3.70 -17.12
CA VAL A 178 -4.89 3.72 -18.40
C VAL A 178 -4.85 5.11 -19.04
N VAL A 179 -4.65 6.14 -18.23
CA VAL A 179 -4.92 7.53 -18.61
C VAL A 179 -3.67 8.23 -19.11
N THR A 180 -3.72 8.69 -20.37
CA THR A 180 -2.86 9.77 -20.86
C THR A 180 -3.20 11.05 -20.10
N GLN A 181 -2.51 11.25 -18.98
CA GLN A 181 -2.61 12.48 -18.19
C GLN A 181 -2.18 13.68 -19.04
N PRO A 182 -2.72 14.88 -18.78
CA PRO A 182 -2.15 16.10 -19.34
C PRO A 182 -0.67 16.20 -18.93
N VAL A 183 0.19 16.49 -19.91
CA VAL A 183 1.67 16.43 -19.79
C VAL A 183 2.20 17.19 -18.57
N SER A 184 1.54 18.30 -18.19
CA SER A 184 1.96 19.15 -17.07
C SER A 184 1.91 18.48 -15.70
N ARG A 185 0.97 17.55 -15.46
CA ARG A 185 0.84 16.83 -14.18
C ARG A 185 1.45 15.43 -14.21
N TRP A 186 1.71 14.92 -15.40
CA TRP A 186 2.29 13.60 -15.59
C TRP A 186 3.70 13.50 -15.00
N ALA A 187 4.57 14.49 -15.29
CA ALA A 187 5.95 14.48 -14.81
C ALA A 187 6.04 14.44 -13.27
N ALA A 188 5.26 15.29 -12.58
CA ALA A 188 5.25 15.32 -11.11
C ALA A 188 4.81 13.99 -10.49
N ARG A 189 3.81 13.32 -11.08
CA ARG A 189 3.35 12.01 -10.61
C ARG A 189 4.37 10.92 -10.87
N VAL A 190 5.01 10.91 -12.05
CA VAL A 190 6.09 9.95 -12.35
C VAL A 190 7.25 10.14 -11.37
N ILE A 191 7.64 11.38 -11.09
CA ILE A 191 8.69 11.69 -10.10
C ILE A 191 8.29 11.18 -8.71
N LEU A 192 7.06 11.44 -8.27
CA LEU A 192 6.54 10.94 -6.99
C LEU A 192 6.61 9.41 -6.92
N TYR A 193 6.11 8.72 -7.94
CA TYR A 193 6.13 7.25 -8.01
C TYR A 193 7.54 6.70 -8.03
N PHE A 194 8.45 7.33 -8.77
CA PHE A 194 9.85 6.95 -8.79
C PHE A 194 10.50 7.14 -7.41
N ALA A 195 10.27 8.28 -6.75
CA ALA A 195 10.79 8.55 -5.42
C ALA A 195 10.28 7.53 -4.39
N VAL A 196 8.97 7.25 -4.39
CA VAL A 196 8.37 6.25 -3.50
C VAL A 196 8.89 4.85 -3.83
N PHE A 197 9.03 4.50 -5.11
CA PHE A 197 9.57 3.20 -5.52
C PHE A 197 11.00 2.99 -5.04
N VAL A 198 11.86 3.99 -5.19
CA VAL A 198 13.23 3.98 -4.66
C VAL A 198 13.20 3.81 -3.15
N LEU A 199 12.35 4.57 -2.46
CA LEU A 199 12.25 4.52 -1.00
C LEU A 199 11.84 3.14 -0.49
N VAL A 200 10.82 2.53 -1.08
CA VAL A 200 10.38 1.17 -0.73
C VAL A 200 11.47 0.15 -1.06
N THR A 201 12.16 0.30 -2.18
CA THR A 201 13.26 -0.62 -2.54
C THR A 201 14.41 -0.53 -1.55
N VAL A 202 14.73 0.66 -1.05
CA VAL A 202 15.71 0.86 0.02
C VAL A 202 15.22 0.24 1.33
N ALA A 203 13.95 0.42 1.69
CA ALA A 203 13.36 -0.21 2.87
C ALA A 203 13.40 -1.75 2.78
N LEU A 204 13.06 -2.31 1.61
CA LEU A 204 13.15 -3.74 1.33
C LEU A 204 14.60 -4.25 1.39
N GLY A 205 15.54 -3.50 0.83
CA GLY A 205 16.96 -3.86 0.85
C GLY A 205 17.55 -3.84 2.26
N LYS A 206 17.15 -2.87 3.10
CA LYS A 206 17.60 -2.78 4.49
C LYS A 206 16.92 -3.78 5.43
N SER A 207 15.69 -4.20 5.14
CA SER A 207 14.99 -5.26 5.88
C SER A 207 15.39 -6.67 5.44
N HIS A 208 16.33 -6.81 4.50
CA HIS A 208 16.75 -8.11 4.00
C HIS A 208 17.62 -8.85 5.03
N LEU A 209 17.08 -9.94 5.58
CA LEU A 209 17.84 -10.87 6.40
C LEU A 209 18.78 -11.69 5.51
N GLY A 210 20.10 -11.60 5.74
CA GLY A 210 21.11 -12.33 4.98
C GLY A 210 20.98 -13.86 5.10
N SER A 211 21.62 -14.61 4.20
CA SER A 211 21.57 -16.09 4.17
C SER A 211 21.96 -16.74 5.50
N ASP A 212 23.12 -16.38 6.04
CA ASP A 212 23.63 -16.98 7.29
C ASP A 212 22.81 -16.54 8.50
N SER A 213 22.35 -15.28 8.45
CA SER A 213 21.42 -14.71 9.43
C SER A 213 20.12 -15.53 9.47
N ARG A 214 19.55 -15.90 8.31
CA ARG A 214 18.31 -16.69 8.21
C ARG A 214 18.39 -18.04 8.91
N ALA A 215 19.48 -18.78 8.73
CA ALA A 215 19.67 -20.07 9.40
C ALA A 215 19.75 -19.89 10.92
N ASN A 216 20.50 -18.88 11.37
CA ASN A 216 20.63 -18.57 12.80
C ASN A 216 19.29 -18.12 13.41
N TRP A 217 18.48 -17.37 12.68
CA TRP A 217 17.13 -16.97 13.09
C TRP A 217 16.19 -18.15 13.22
N GLN A 218 16.25 -19.10 12.29
CA GLN A 218 15.47 -20.33 12.39
C GLN A 218 15.84 -21.08 13.67
N LEU A 219 17.13 -21.26 13.93
CA LEU A 219 17.61 -21.92 15.14
C LEU A 219 17.21 -21.20 16.43
N ALA A 220 17.20 -19.86 16.43
CA ALA A 220 16.76 -19.07 17.56
C ALA A 220 15.24 -19.15 17.78
N SER A 221 14.46 -19.04 16.71
CA SER A 221 13.01 -19.24 16.75
C SER A 221 12.66 -20.62 17.30
N ASP A 222 13.38 -21.66 16.87
CA ASP A 222 13.21 -23.04 17.35
C ASP A 222 13.57 -23.18 18.85
N GLY A 223 14.46 -22.32 19.37
CA GLY A 223 14.78 -22.30 20.80
C GLY A 223 13.65 -21.73 21.65
N CYS A 224 12.92 -20.74 21.15
CA CYS A 224 11.78 -20.14 21.86
C CYS A 224 10.50 -20.97 21.79
N ALA A 225 10.47 -21.93 20.88
CA ALA A 225 9.35 -22.79 20.55
C ALA A 225 9.05 -23.85 21.61
N HIS A 226 8.59 -23.47 22.81
CA HIS A 226 8.26 -24.47 23.83
C HIS A 226 6.95 -25.25 23.54
N SER A 227 6.15 -24.90 22.51
CA SER A 227 4.85 -25.57 22.29
C SER A 227 4.21 -25.47 20.88
N SER A 228 4.71 -24.67 19.94
CA SER A 228 4.09 -24.53 18.61
C SER A 228 4.82 -25.42 17.59
N THR A 229 4.13 -26.07 16.66
CA THR A 229 4.77 -26.84 15.56
C THR A 229 4.68 -26.10 14.22
N ASP A 230 4.19 -24.86 14.20
CA ASP A 230 3.78 -24.16 12.98
C ASP A 230 4.79 -23.08 12.53
N TYR A 231 6.10 -23.38 12.61
CA TYR A 231 7.18 -22.42 12.35
C TYR A 231 7.49 -22.13 10.88
N SER A 232 6.82 -22.82 9.96
CA SER A 232 6.88 -22.50 8.52
C SER A 232 6.34 -21.10 8.17
N VAL A 233 5.79 -20.37 9.16
CA VAL A 233 5.20 -19.03 9.04
C VAL A 233 6.27 -17.94 8.85
N ILE A 234 7.45 -18.06 9.47
CA ILE A 234 8.54 -17.07 9.36
C ILE A 234 9.48 -17.47 8.23
N ASN A 235 8.92 -17.71 7.05
CA ASN A 235 9.73 -17.78 5.85
C ASN A 235 9.77 -16.39 5.24
N PRO A 236 10.87 -15.61 5.42
CA PRO A 236 10.96 -14.31 4.78
C PRO A 236 10.78 -14.51 3.28
N VAL A 237 10.09 -13.59 2.62
CA VAL A 237 9.84 -13.70 1.18
C VAL A 237 11.21 -13.83 0.50
N PRO A 238 11.50 -14.90 -0.27
CA PRO A 238 12.75 -15.02 -0.99
C PRO A 238 12.69 -14.01 -2.14
N TYR A 239 13.03 -12.76 -1.83
CA TYR A 239 13.04 -11.67 -2.79
C TYR A 239 14.49 -11.22 -2.95
N PRO A 240 15.23 -11.82 -3.88
CA PRO A 240 16.55 -11.33 -4.21
C PRO A 240 16.42 -9.88 -4.67
N GLY A 241 17.23 -8.96 -4.14
CA GLY A 241 17.13 -7.53 -4.50
C GLY A 241 17.18 -7.27 -6.01
N TRP A 242 17.86 -8.13 -6.77
CA TRP A 242 17.90 -8.05 -8.24
C TRP A 242 16.54 -8.26 -8.93
N THR A 243 15.61 -9.00 -8.32
CA THR A 243 14.27 -9.24 -8.90
C THR A 243 13.46 -7.94 -9.00
N VAL A 244 13.56 -7.07 -7.98
CA VAL A 244 12.94 -5.72 -7.99
C VAL A 244 13.44 -4.94 -9.20
N ALA A 245 14.75 -4.93 -9.42
CA ALA A 245 15.39 -4.20 -10.52
C ALA A 245 14.94 -4.72 -11.89
N ILE A 246 14.86 -6.05 -12.06
CA ILE A 246 14.39 -6.66 -13.30
C ILE A 246 12.93 -6.25 -13.57
N PHE A 247 12.05 -6.33 -12.58
CA PHE A 247 10.65 -5.94 -12.77
C PHE A 247 10.48 -4.45 -13.07
N ALA A 248 11.28 -3.58 -12.45
CA ALA A 248 11.27 -2.15 -12.72
C ALA A 248 11.72 -1.83 -14.15
N VAL A 249 12.82 -2.44 -14.59
CA VAL A 249 13.36 -2.26 -15.95
C VAL A 249 12.38 -2.80 -16.99
N ALA A 250 11.93 -4.05 -16.82
CA ALA A 250 10.95 -4.69 -17.71
C ALA A 250 9.66 -3.85 -17.79
N GLY A 251 9.22 -3.35 -16.64
CA GLY A 251 8.07 -2.47 -16.53
C GLY A 251 8.19 -1.15 -17.28
N THR A 252 9.34 -0.48 -17.13
CA THR A 252 9.64 0.78 -17.79
C THR A 252 9.71 0.59 -19.30
N VAL A 253 10.42 -0.45 -19.76
CA VAL A 253 10.51 -0.78 -21.19
C VAL A 253 9.13 -1.08 -21.77
N ALA A 254 8.30 -1.87 -21.07
CA ALA A 254 6.94 -2.17 -21.53
C ALA A 254 6.04 -0.92 -21.61
N PHE A 255 6.17 0.00 -20.64
CA PHE A 255 5.44 1.28 -20.65
C PHE A 255 5.82 2.14 -21.87
N TRP A 256 7.11 2.27 -22.17
CA TRP A 256 7.60 2.99 -23.35
C TRP A 256 7.11 2.36 -24.65
N LEU A 257 7.14 1.02 -24.74
CA LEU A 257 6.66 0.30 -25.91
C LEU A 257 5.14 0.43 -26.11
N GLN A 258 4.36 0.50 -25.03
CA GLN A 258 2.93 0.81 -25.11
C GLN A 258 2.68 2.23 -25.64
N SER A 259 3.48 3.20 -25.21
CA SER A 259 3.39 4.59 -25.69
C SER A 259 3.73 4.72 -27.18
N LEU A 260 4.51 3.79 -27.73
CA LEU A 260 4.89 3.75 -29.15
C LEU A 260 3.92 2.92 -30.03
N LYS A 261 2.80 2.44 -29.47
CA LYS A 261 1.85 1.54 -30.16
C LYS A 261 1.49 1.99 -31.58
N GLU A 262 1.22 3.27 -31.79
CA GLU A 262 0.83 3.81 -33.10
C GLU A 262 1.95 3.69 -34.15
N LYS A 263 3.22 3.85 -33.74
CA LYS A 263 4.38 3.70 -34.62
C LYS A 263 4.69 2.24 -34.98
N PHE A 264 4.29 1.28 -34.14
CA PHE A 264 4.62 -0.14 -34.32
C PHE A 264 3.58 -0.93 -35.14
N GLN A 265 2.44 -0.35 -35.50
CA GLN A 265 1.37 -1.06 -36.23
C GLN A 265 1.61 -1.23 -37.73
N GLY A 266 2.64 -0.61 -38.31
CA GLY A 266 2.92 -0.64 -39.75
C GLY A 266 3.45 -1.97 -40.31
N ASP A 267 4.24 -2.73 -39.54
CA ASP A 267 4.91 -3.96 -40.02
C ASP A 267 4.31 -5.24 -39.41
N SER A 268 4.18 -6.31 -40.20
CA SER A 268 3.60 -7.59 -39.75
C SER A 268 4.43 -8.28 -38.66
N LEU A 269 5.76 -8.21 -38.75
CA LEU A 269 6.69 -8.77 -37.76
C LEU A 269 6.60 -8.02 -36.43
N ARG A 270 6.44 -6.69 -36.49
CA ARG A 270 6.21 -5.82 -35.32
C ARG A 270 4.86 -6.11 -34.66
N ARG A 271 3.83 -6.45 -35.45
CA ARG A 271 2.51 -6.84 -34.91
C ARG A 271 2.58 -8.12 -34.07
N SER A 272 3.33 -9.13 -34.49
CA SER A 272 3.51 -10.36 -33.70
C SER A 272 4.26 -10.09 -32.39
N ALA A 273 5.38 -9.35 -32.47
CA ALA A 273 6.16 -8.96 -31.30
C ALA A 273 5.33 -8.13 -30.30
N PHE A 274 4.49 -7.21 -30.79
CA PHE A 274 3.59 -6.44 -29.95
C PHE A 274 2.55 -7.31 -29.22
N ARG A 275 1.99 -8.33 -29.89
CA ARG A 275 1.07 -9.28 -29.23
C ARG A 275 1.76 -10.08 -28.13
N ALA A 276 2.93 -10.62 -28.41
CA ALA A 276 3.73 -11.35 -27.41
C ALA A 276 4.06 -10.45 -26.21
N LEU A 277 4.42 -9.20 -26.46
CA LEU A 277 4.70 -8.23 -25.41
C LEU A 277 3.46 -7.90 -24.57
N VAL A 278 2.29 -7.72 -25.20
CA VAL A 278 1.02 -7.52 -24.46
C VAL A 278 0.68 -8.73 -23.60
N LEU A 279 0.89 -9.96 -24.09
CA LEU A 279 0.67 -11.18 -23.32
C LEU A 279 1.63 -11.26 -22.13
N PHE A 280 2.92 -11.05 -22.35
CA PHE A 280 3.92 -10.98 -21.29
C PHE A 280 3.53 -9.96 -20.22
N TRP A 281 3.03 -8.81 -20.66
CA TRP A 281 2.63 -7.72 -19.78
C TRP A 281 1.38 -8.04 -18.94
N VAL A 282 0.39 -8.72 -19.52
CA VAL A 282 -0.78 -9.23 -18.77
C VAL A 282 -0.34 -10.28 -17.74
N LEU A 283 0.56 -11.20 -18.12
CA LEU A 283 1.10 -12.20 -17.20
C LEU A 283 1.87 -11.55 -16.05
N LEU A 284 2.68 -10.53 -16.35
CA LEU A 284 3.43 -9.77 -15.34
C LEU A 284 2.50 -9.11 -14.33
N ILE A 285 1.42 -8.45 -14.78
CA ILE A 285 0.42 -7.87 -13.87
C ILE A 285 -0.26 -8.94 -13.03
N GLY A 286 -0.62 -10.08 -13.64
CA GLY A 286 -1.20 -11.21 -12.93
C GLY A 286 -0.28 -11.71 -11.82
N LEU A 287 1.01 -11.88 -12.13
CA LEU A 287 2.03 -12.33 -11.18
C LEU A 287 2.22 -11.34 -10.04
N LEU A 288 2.33 -10.04 -10.32
CA LEU A 288 2.48 -9.01 -9.29
C LEU A 288 1.23 -8.89 -8.42
N THR A 289 0.05 -9.04 -9.01
CA THR A 289 -1.23 -9.06 -8.27
C THR A 289 -1.33 -10.27 -7.35
N ALA A 290 -0.95 -11.45 -7.84
CA ALA A 290 -0.83 -12.65 -7.00
C ALA A 290 0.20 -12.44 -5.89
N GLY A 291 1.33 -11.78 -6.20
CA GLY A 291 2.33 -11.34 -5.23
C GLY A 291 1.73 -10.49 -4.11
N MET A 292 0.88 -9.51 -4.42
CA MET A 292 0.19 -8.73 -3.38
C MET A 292 -0.70 -9.59 -2.48
N VAL A 293 -1.49 -10.50 -3.06
CA VAL A 293 -2.35 -11.41 -2.30
C VAL A 293 -1.51 -12.31 -1.38
N VAL A 294 -0.39 -12.83 -1.88
CA VAL A 294 0.56 -13.59 -1.08
C VAL A 294 1.16 -12.72 0.03
N GLY A 295 1.56 -11.48 -0.26
CA GLY A 295 2.12 -10.56 0.73
C GLY A 295 1.15 -10.27 1.88
N VAL A 296 -0.10 -9.89 1.57
CA VAL A 296 -1.10 -9.60 2.61
C VAL A 296 -1.50 -10.85 3.40
N THR A 297 -1.60 -12.02 2.76
CA THR A 297 -1.89 -13.28 3.47
C THR A 297 -0.74 -13.72 4.37
N MET A 298 0.51 -13.50 3.95
CA MET A 298 1.70 -13.71 4.78
C MET A 298 1.67 -12.81 6.02
N MET A 299 1.42 -11.51 5.86
CA MET A 299 1.30 -10.58 6.99
C MET A 299 0.19 -11.03 7.97
N TRP A 300 -0.98 -11.44 7.46
CA TRP A 300 -2.08 -11.93 8.33
C TRP A 300 -1.74 -13.23 9.06
N ARG A 301 -0.93 -14.09 8.44
CA ARG A 301 -0.45 -15.34 9.04
C ARG A 301 0.59 -15.05 10.12
N GLN A 302 1.55 -14.17 9.83
CA GLN A 302 2.58 -13.69 10.74
C GLN A 302 1.96 -13.07 11.99
N ARG A 303 1.04 -12.10 11.83
CA ARG A 303 0.32 -11.48 12.94
C ARG A 303 -0.40 -12.48 13.84
N ARG A 304 -1.14 -13.43 13.24
CA ARG A 304 -1.85 -14.48 14.01
C ARG A 304 -0.89 -15.35 14.81
N HIS A 305 0.28 -15.61 14.25
CA HIS A 305 1.31 -16.37 14.92
C HIS A 305 1.88 -15.60 16.12
N LEU A 306 2.27 -14.32 15.96
CA LEU A 306 2.71 -13.51 17.10
C LEU A 306 1.67 -13.43 18.20
N ARG A 307 0.41 -13.19 17.84
CA ARG A 307 -0.66 -13.09 18.82
C ARG A 307 -0.76 -14.34 19.70
N SER A 308 -0.49 -15.52 19.13
CA SER A 308 -0.47 -16.77 19.88
C SER A 308 0.72 -16.91 20.84
N LEU A 309 1.83 -16.24 20.55
CA LEU A 309 3.07 -16.27 21.34
C LEU A 309 3.09 -15.20 22.43
N ALA A 310 2.76 -13.95 22.07
CA ALA A 310 2.78 -12.79 22.97
C ALA A 310 1.61 -12.78 23.97
N ARG A 311 0.53 -13.52 23.70
CA ARG A 311 -0.68 -13.61 24.56
C ARG A 311 -1.18 -12.22 24.97
N ASP A 312 -1.06 -11.86 26.25
CA ASP A 312 -1.59 -10.63 26.84
C ASP A 312 -0.68 -9.41 26.60
N GLU A 313 0.57 -9.61 26.15
CA GLU A 313 1.54 -8.55 25.84
C GLU A 313 1.51 -8.16 24.34
N PHE A 314 0.49 -8.59 23.60
CA PHE A 314 0.38 -8.33 22.16
C PHE A 314 -0.19 -6.94 21.87
N GLU A 315 0.69 -5.94 21.78
CA GLU A 315 0.33 -4.52 21.56
C GLU A 315 -0.37 -4.26 20.23
N ASP A 316 -0.18 -5.14 19.25
CA ASP A 316 -0.69 -5.04 17.89
C ASP A 316 -2.22 -5.05 17.78
N ASP A 317 -2.95 -5.53 18.80
CA ASP A 317 -4.41 -5.51 18.85
C ASP A 317 -4.98 -4.14 19.24
N GLU A 318 -4.15 -3.22 19.72
CA GLU A 318 -4.58 -1.87 20.08
C GLU A 318 -4.77 -0.98 18.86
N TRP A 319 -5.70 -0.03 18.97
CA TRP A 319 -5.99 0.96 17.93
C TRP A 319 -5.25 2.27 18.20
N GLY A 320 -4.31 2.60 17.33
CA GLY A 320 -3.60 3.89 17.35
C GLY A 320 -4.18 4.92 16.39
N PHE A 321 -3.82 6.20 16.61
CA PHE A 321 -4.14 7.30 15.69
C PHE A 321 -3.61 7.03 14.27
N GLY A 322 -2.37 6.53 14.16
CA GLY A 322 -1.75 6.21 12.88
C GLY A 322 -2.55 5.19 12.07
N GLN A 323 -3.13 4.19 12.74
CA GLN A 323 -3.95 3.16 12.11
C GLN A 323 -5.29 3.72 11.58
N ILE A 324 -5.92 4.61 12.33
CA ILE A 324 -7.16 5.30 11.90
C ILE A 324 -6.85 6.22 10.71
N ALA A 325 -5.76 6.99 10.79
CA ALA A 325 -5.28 7.83 9.70
C ALA A 325 -5.01 7.00 8.42
N ALA A 326 -4.37 5.84 8.57
CA ALA A 326 -4.13 4.89 7.49
C ALA A 326 -5.40 4.35 6.82
N LEU A 327 -6.50 4.15 7.58
CA LEU A 327 -7.78 3.78 6.99
C LEU A 327 -8.45 4.96 6.26
N THR A 328 -8.37 6.16 6.83
CA THR A 328 -9.00 7.36 6.25
C THR A 328 -8.34 7.84 4.97
N ILE A 329 -7.08 7.44 4.68
CA ILE A 329 -6.41 7.76 3.41
C ILE A 329 -7.18 7.25 2.18
N TRP A 330 -8.02 6.24 2.38
CA TRP A 330 -8.86 5.63 1.34
C TRP A 330 -10.22 6.34 1.16
N ALA A 331 -10.61 7.26 2.05
CA ALA A 331 -11.89 7.96 2.02
C ALA A 331 -12.20 8.72 0.71
N PRO A 332 -11.22 9.33 -0.01
CA PRO A 332 -11.52 9.98 -1.29
C PRO A 332 -12.14 9.06 -2.34
N ILE A 333 -11.87 7.76 -2.28
CA ILE A 333 -12.33 6.77 -3.27
C ILE A 333 -13.85 6.54 -3.21
N PRO A 334 -14.45 6.15 -2.06
CA PRO A 334 -15.90 6.03 -1.97
C PRO A 334 -16.62 7.37 -2.15
N VAL A 335 -16.01 8.49 -1.71
CA VAL A 335 -16.59 9.83 -1.91
C VAL A 335 -16.74 10.14 -3.41
N GLU A 336 -15.71 9.91 -4.21
CA GLU A 336 -15.76 10.14 -5.65
C GLU A 336 -16.70 9.16 -6.36
N LEU A 337 -16.76 7.91 -5.91
CA LEU A 337 -17.75 6.97 -6.41
C LEU A 337 -19.18 7.48 -6.18
N ILE A 338 -19.47 8.04 -5.01
CA ILE A 338 -20.78 8.64 -4.71
C ILE A 338 -21.06 9.83 -5.62
N TYR A 339 -20.07 10.71 -5.85
CA TYR A 339 -20.23 11.85 -6.75
C TYR A 339 -20.53 11.41 -8.19
N ILE A 340 -19.80 10.42 -8.72
CA ILE A 340 -20.03 9.89 -10.07
C ILE A 340 -21.41 9.24 -10.16
N LEU A 341 -21.81 8.44 -9.16
CA LEU A 341 -23.13 7.81 -9.14
C LEU A 341 -24.26 8.84 -9.08
N ASN A 342 -24.08 9.90 -8.28
CA ASN A 342 -25.03 11.00 -8.20
C ASN A 342 -25.15 11.71 -9.55
N ASP A 343 -24.04 12.11 -10.18
CA ASP A 343 -24.04 12.77 -11.49
C ASP A 343 -24.74 11.92 -12.57
N LEU A 344 -24.51 10.60 -12.58
CA LEU A 344 -25.20 9.69 -13.49
C LEU A 344 -26.71 9.58 -13.23
N LEU A 345 -27.12 9.53 -11.96
CA LEU A 345 -28.53 9.54 -11.58
C LEU A 345 -29.21 10.83 -12.02
N GLN A 346 -28.52 11.98 -11.89
CA GLN A 346 -29.02 13.28 -12.34
C GLN A 346 -29.19 13.33 -13.87
N ARG A 347 -28.22 12.81 -14.63
CA ARG A 347 -28.31 12.74 -16.10
C ARG A 347 -29.45 11.84 -16.59
N LYS A 348 -29.68 10.71 -15.92
CA LYS A 348 -30.70 9.72 -16.33
C LYS A 348 -32.12 10.17 -15.97
N SER A 349 -32.28 10.91 -14.88
CA SER A 349 -33.59 11.35 -14.42
C SER A 349 -33.98 12.69 -15.08
N GLY A 350 -34.61 12.63 -16.25
CA GLY A 350 -35.22 13.81 -16.89
C GLY A 350 -36.31 14.51 -16.03
N ARG A 351 -36.73 13.88 -14.93
CA ARG A 351 -37.59 14.46 -13.89
C ARG A 351 -36.79 15.29 -12.86
N TRP A 352 -35.54 14.92 -12.57
CA TRP A 352 -34.68 15.60 -11.60
C TRP A 352 -34.02 16.85 -12.20
N SER A 353 -33.65 16.83 -13.48
CA SER A 353 -33.24 18.06 -14.20
C SER A 353 -34.35 19.14 -14.14
N ARG A 354 -35.61 18.70 -14.26
CA ARG A 354 -36.80 19.56 -14.15
C ARG A 354 -37.02 20.10 -12.73
N TRP A 355 -36.72 19.29 -11.72
CA TRP A 355 -36.81 19.71 -10.31
C TRP A 355 -35.69 20.68 -9.93
N ASN A 356 -34.46 20.43 -10.39
CA ASN A 356 -33.31 21.29 -10.13
C ASN A 356 -33.45 22.65 -10.82
N SER A 357 -33.99 22.71 -12.04
CA SER A 357 -34.32 23.98 -12.70
C SER A 357 -35.40 24.78 -11.95
N THR A 358 -36.31 24.08 -11.26
CA THR A 358 -37.36 24.72 -10.46
C THR A 358 -36.76 25.28 -9.15
N LEU A 359 -35.89 24.53 -8.49
CA LEU A 359 -35.18 24.97 -7.29
C LEU A 359 -34.19 26.11 -7.58
N SER A 360 -33.48 26.09 -8.70
CA SER A 360 -32.59 27.20 -9.08
C SER A 360 -33.35 28.50 -9.36
N MET A 361 -34.63 28.45 -9.79
CA MET A 361 -35.48 29.65 -9.87
C MET A 361 -35.86 30.19 -8.49
N PHE A 362 -35.97 29.33 -7.47
CA PHE A 362 -36.25 29.76 -6.09
C PHE A 362 -35.01 30.36 -5.40
N PHE A 363 -33.81 29.85 -5.71
CA PHE A 363 -32.56 30.31 -5.10
C PHE A 363 -31.76 31.32 -5.93
N SER A 364 -32.19 31.63 -7.15
CA SER A 364 -31.71 32.79 -7.88
C SER A 364 -32.65 33.95 -7.56
N PRO A 365 -32.39 34.77 -6.53
CA PRO A 365 -33.17 35.97 -6.32
C PRO A 365 -33.12 36.76 -7.62
N ARG A 366 -34.31 37.06 -8.16
CA ARG A 366 -34.49 38.03 -9.24
C ARG A 366 -33.51 39.17 -8.97
N LYS A 367 -32.54 39.39 -9.87
CA LYS A 367 -31.97 40.71 -10.08
C LYS A 367 -33.16 41.59 -10.41
N LEU A 368 -33.74 42.17 -9.36
CA LEU A 368 -34.87 43.04 -9.45
C LEU A 368 -34.35 44.25 -10.23
N LYS A 369 -34.97 44.44 -11.39
CA LYS A 369 -35.11 45.71 -12.10
C LYS A 369 -34.54 46.91 -11.36
N GLU A 370 -33.45 47.42 -11.87
CA GLU A 370 -33.19 48.85 -11.87
C GLU A 370 -33.29 49.29 -13.34
N GLU A 371 -34.55 49.54 -13.76
CA GLU A 371 -34.85 50.47 -14.86
C GLU A 371 -34.78 51.87 -14.22
N GLN A 372 -34.11 52.87 -14.80
CA GLN A 372 -34.76 53.75 -15.78
C GLN A 372 -33.78 54.70 -16.52
N PRO A 373 -34.25 55.33 -17.62
CA PRO A 373 -33.45 55.76 -18.77
C PRO A 373 -33.16 57.26 -18.79
N THR A 374 -32.14 57.65 -19.57
CA THR A 374 -32.12 58.96 -20.22
C THR A 374 -31.75 58.82 -21.70
N SER A 375 -32.78 59.06 -22.49
CA SER A 375 -32.75 59.64 -23.83
C SER A 375 -31.65 60.70 -23.99
N ASN A 376 -30.84 60.58 -25.04
CA ASN A 376 -30.80 61.61 -26.08
C ASN A 376 -29.99 61.19 -27.33
N SER A 377 -30.63 61.44 -28.48
CA SER A 377 -30.11 61.71 -29.84
C SER A 377 -28.68 62.28 -29.88
N ASN A 378 -27.83 62.00 -30.88
CA ASN A 378 -28.04 62.19 -32.31
C ASN A 378 -26.92 61.47 -33.13
N PRO A 379 -27.08 61.33 -34.46
CA PRO A 379 -26.22 60.51 -35.32
C PRO A 379 -25.14 61.34 -36.04
N GLN A 380 -23.99 60.73 -36.35
CA GLN A 380 -23.20 61.17 -37.49
C GLN A 380 -22.23 60.11 -38.03
N LEU A 381 -22.46 59.84 -39.32
CA LEU A 381 -21.51 59.65 -40.43
C LEU A 381 -20.51 58.48 -40.46
N GLU A 382 -20.65 57.69 -41.54
CA GLU A 382 -19.65 57.44 -42.60
C GLU A 382 -18.17 57.30 -42.18
N MET A 383 -17.37 56.34 -42.65
CA MET A 383 -17.23 55.86 -44.02
C MET A 383 -16.22 54.69 -44.06
N LYS A 384 -16.37 53.85 -45.09
CA LYS A 384 -15.31 53.12 -45.85
C LYS A 384 -14.48 52.01 -45.20
N ALA A 385 -14.81 50.80 -45.66
CA ALA A 385 -13.94 49.89 -46.43
C ALA A 385 -12.42 50.09 -46.34
N ASP A 386 -11.71 49.00 -45.98
CA ASP A 386 -10.67 48.52 -46.90
C ASP A 386 -10.46 47.00 -46.81
N SER A 387 -10.24 46.45 -47.99
CA SER A 387 -9.89 45.09 -48.32
C SER A 387 -8.43 44.79 -47.93
N GLY A 388 -8.15 43.54 -47.56
CA GLY A 388 -6.81 43.15 -47.13
C GLY A 388 -6.55 41.65 -47.26
N SER A 389 -6.73 41.14 -48.48
CA SER A 389 -6.23 39.83 -48.90
C SER A 389 -4.71 39.75 -48.70
N ARG A 390 -4.24 38.82 -47.87
CA ARG A 390 -2.86 38.31 -47.95
C ARG A 390 -2.81 36.82 -47.65
N ARG A 391 -2.76 36.05 -48.73
CA ARG A 391 -2.08 34.74 -48.76
C ARG A 391 -0.61 34.97 -48.44
N ILE A 392 -0.04 34.19 -47.52
CA ILE A 392 1.40 33.93 -47.50
C ILE A 392 1.60 32.42 -47.55
N ALA A 393 2.53 32.07 -48.43
CA ALA A 393 2.79 30.77 -49.00
C ALA A 393 3.46 29.78 -48.05
N GLU A 394 3.33 28.52 -48.45
CA GLU A 394 4.21 27.41 -48.12
C GLU A 394 5.69 27.80 -48.22
N VAL A 395 6.46 27.37 -47.22
CA VAL A 395 7.89 27.08 -47.38
C VAL A 395 8.14 25.69 -46.80
N THR A 396 8.17 24.71 -47.69
CA THR A 396 8.95 23.47 -47.55
C THR A 396 10.45 23.82 -47.52
N ASN A 397 11.18 23.37 -46.50
CA ASN A 397 12.49 22.74 -46.72
C ASN A 397 13.11 22.11 -45.46
N ARG A 398 13.66 20.92 -45.70
CA ARG A 398 14.59 20.06 -44.93
C ARG A 398 14.04 19.23 -43.78
#